data_AF-A0A0M9DMD9-F1
#
_entry.id   AF-A0A0M9DMD9-F1
#
_cell.length_a   1.000
_cell.length_b   1.000
_cell.length_c   1.000
_cell.angle_alpha   90.00
_cell.angle_beta   90.00
_cell.angle_gamma   90.00
#
_symmetry.space_group_name_H-M   'P 1'
#
loop_
_entity.id
_entity.type
_entity.pdbx_description
1 polymer ?
#
loop_
_entity_poly.entity_id
_entity_poly.type
_entity_poly.pdbx_seq_one_letter_code
_entity_poly.pdbx_strand_id
1 'polypeptide(L)'
;MILRKLEFLIFSKKNKLPAYSLTELLVVLVIIGILILMALPVLMPLISKTRSLEAKQALQHLHSLQKAYFYEHAKYSNSLDDIGFEQEKLSGDGDTGKANYRIEVIGASKTTFTAKATAVVDFDGDGQMNVWEIDHEGNLKEVVKD
;
A
#
# COMPACT_ATOMS: atom_id res chain seq x y z
N MET A 1 -15.51 -66.80 -47.60
CA MET A 1 -14.08 -66.43 -47.63
C MET A 1 -13.83 -64.91 -47.73
N ILE A 2 -14.82 -64.08 -48.12
CA ILE A 2 -14.67 -62.62 -48.26
C ILE A 2 -14.96 -61.86 -46.94
N LEU A 3 -15.86 -62.38 -46.09
CA LEU A 3 -16.24 -61.73 -44.81
C LEU A 3 -15.09 -61.64 -43.79
N ARG A 4 -14.22 -62.64 -43.68
CA ARG A 4 -13.05 -62.63 -42.77
C ARG A 4 -11.97 -61.63 -43.16
N LYS A 5 -11.93 -61.19 -44.43
CA LYS A 5 -10.95 -60.22 -44.93
C LYS A 5 -11.37 -58.77 -44.60
N LEU A 6 -12.65 -58.54 -44.32
CA LEU A 6 -13.19 -57.22 -44.00
C LEU A 6 -13.03 -56.86 -42.51
N GLU A 7 -13.13 -57.83 -41.60
CA GLU A 7 -12.84 -57.61 -40.16
C GLU A 7 -11.37 -57.27 -39.89
N PHE A 8 -10.45 -57.76 -40.72
CA PHE A 8 -9.01 -57.47 -40.57
C PHE A 8 -8.63 -56.04 -41.00
N LEU A 9 -9.44 -55.40 -41.86
CA LEU A 9 -9.19 -54.05 -42.37
C LEU A 9 -9.75 -52.94 -41.47
N ILE A 10 -10.54 -53.29 -40.44
CA ILE A 10 -11.13 -52.35 -39.48
C ILE A 10 -10.22 -52.18 -38.24
N PHE A 11 -9.31 -53.12 -37.98
CA PHE A 11 -8.39 -53.01 -36.85
C PHE A 11 -7.11 -52.26 -37.25
N SER A 12 -6.93 -51.08 -36.65
CA SER A 12 -5.64 -50.38 -36.54
C SER A 12 -5.27 -49.37 -37.63
N LYS A 13 -6.11 -48.36 -37.83
CA LYS A 13 -5.59 -46.99 -37.98
C LYS A 13 -5.63 -46.31 -36.61
N LYS A 14 -4.61 -46.56 -35.79
CA LYS A 14 -4.36 -45.79 -34.56
C LYS A 14 -4.03 -44.37 -34.99
N ASN A 15 -5.03 -43.51 -35.04
CA ASN A 15 -4.83 -42.07 -35.15
C ASN A 15 -4.01 -41.66 -33.92
N LYS A 16 -2.72 -41.37 -34.12
CA LYS A 16 -1.87 -40.85 -33.05
C LYS A 16 -2.45 -39.50 -32.67
N LEU A 17 -3.01 -39.41 -31.47
CA LEU A 17 -3.40 -38.13 -30.92
C LEU A 17 -2.11 -37.32 -30.70
N PRO A 18 -2.07 -36.04 -31.08
CA PRO A 18 -0.94 -35.18 -30.74
C PRO A 18 -0.83 -35.13 -29.21
N ALA A 19 0.32 -35.53 -28.68
CA ALA A 19 0.61 -35.58 -27.25
C ALA A 19 2.01 -35.02 -27.00
N TYR A 20 2.13 -34.20 -25.95
CA TYR A 20 3.41 -33.67 -25.50
C TYR A 20 4.18 -34.72 -24.70
N SER A 21 5.51 -34.70 -24.80
CA SER A 21 6.36 -35.57 -23.98
C SER A 21 6.40 -35.08 -22.52
N LEU A 22 6.60 -36.02 -21.59
CA LEU A 22 6.76 -35.69 -20.17
C LEU A 22 7.94 -34.74 -19.93
N THR A 23 9.02 -34.90 -20.70
CA THR A 23 10.21 -34.04 -20.63
C THR A 23 9.95 -32.62 -21.12
N GLU A 24 9.15 -32.44 -22.17
CA GLU A 24 8.74 -31.10 -22.63
C GLU A 24 7.91 -30.39 -21.56
N LEU A 25 6.95 -31.08 -20.95
CA LEU A 25 6.16 -30.51 -19.86
C LEU A 25 7.03 -30.15 -18.64
N LEU A 26 8.04 -30.97 -18.32
CA LEU A 26 8.99 -30.70 -17.24
C LEU A 26 9.80 -29.42 -17.48
N VAL A 27 10.34 -29.25 -18.69
CA VAL A 27 11.11 -28.05 -19.06
C VAL A 27 10.23 -26.81 -19.01
N VAL A 28 8.99 -26.89 -19.52
CA VAL A 28 8.03 -25.78 -19.48
C VAL A 28 7.69 -25.39 -18.04
N LEU A 29 7.46 -26.35 -17.15
CA LEU A 29 7.20 -26.10 -15.73
C LEU A 29 8.38 -25.41 -15.04
N VAL A 30 9.62 -25.82 -15.33
CA VAL A 30 10.82 -25.19 -14.79
C VAL A 30 10.95 -23.74 -15.27
N ILE A 31 10.72 -23.48 -16.56
CA ILE A 31 10.78 -22.12 -17.12
C ILE A 31 9.69 -21.24 -16.50
N ILE A 32 8.44 -21.72 -16.41
CA ILE A 32 7.35 -20.97 -15.79
C ILE A 32 7.65 -20.71 -14.30
N GLY A 33 8.23 -21.68 -13.58
CA GLY A 33 8.61 -21.52 -12.18
C GLY A 33 9.64 -20.42 -11.96
N ILE A 34 10.69 -20.37 -12.78
CA ILE A 34 11.71 -19.30 -12.72
C ILE A 34 11.07 -17.94 -13.05
N LEU A 35 10.21 -17.89 -14.07
CA LEU A 35 9.53 -16.66 -14.46
C LEU A 35 8.62 -16.13 -13.35
N ILE A 36 7.85 -16.99 -12.67
CA ILE A 36 6.98 -16.57 -11.55
C ILE A 36 7.82 -16.02 -10.38
N LEU A 37 8.95 -16.65 -10.06
CA LEU A 37 9.85 -16.16 -9.00
C LEU A 37 10.43 -14.78 -9.32
N MET A 38 10.73 -14.49 -10.59
CA MET A 38 11.20 -13.17 -11.01
C MET A 38 10.06 -12.15 -11.19
N ALA A 39 8.85 -12.62 -11.50
CA ALA A 39 7.72 -11.80 -11.87
C ALA A 39 6.76 -11.50 -10.72
N LEU A 40 6.98 -12.02 -9.52
CA LEU A 40 6.25 -11.58 -8.32
C LEU A 40 6.95 -10.35 -7.72
N PRO A 41 6.53 -9.11 -8.05
CA PRO A 41 6.92 -7.96 -7.28
C PRO A 41 6.36 -8.11 -5.86
N VAL A 42 7.15 -7.75 -4.85
CA VAL A 42 6.63 -7.58 -3.50
C VAL A 42 5.65 -6.41 -3.55
N LEU A 43 4.35 -6.65 -3.33
CA LEU A 43 3.29 -5.62 -3.42
C LEU A 43 3.32 -4.62 -2.24
N MET A 44 3.97 -4.98 -1.13
CA MET A 44 4.00 -4.19 0.09
C MET A 44 4.51 -2.74 -0.08
N PRO A 45 5.63 -2.44 -0.78
CA PRO A 45 6.12 -1.07 -0.94
C PRO A 45 5.14 -0.13 -1.67
N LEU A 46 4.18 -0.64 -2.45
CA LEU A 46 3.18 0.21 -3.10
C LEU A 46 2.09 0.66 -2.12
N ILE A 47 1.75 -0.19 -1.15
CA ILE A 47 0.73 0.08 -0.13
C ILE A 47 1.28 1.11 0.86
N SER A 48 2.48 0.89 1.41
CA SER A 48 3.15 1.86 2.30
C SER A 48 3.34 3.23 1.62
N LYS A 49 3.69 3.25 0.31
CA LYS A 49 3.77 4.51 -0.45
C LYS A 49 2.44 5.24 -0.59
N THR A 50 1.33 4.52 -0.82
CA THR A 50 0.01 5.14 -0.92
C THR A 50 -0.47 5.65 0.44
N ARG A 51 -0.18 4.92 1.52
CA ARG A 51 -0.53 5.33 2.89
C ARG A 51 0.29 6.50 3.40
N SER A 52 1.59 6.54 3.10
CA SER A 52 2.42 7.72 3.45
C SER A 52 1.98 8.98 2.70
N LEU A 53 1.33 8.88 1.53
CA LEU A 53 0.74 10.04 0.87
C LEU A 53 -0.44 10.62 1.66
N GLU A 54 -1.27 9.78 2.28
CA GLU A 54 -2.38 10.20 3.16
C GLU A 54 -1.83 11.04 4.33
N ALA A 55 -0.80 10.53 5.02
CA ALA A 55 -0.14 11.24 6.11
C ALA A 55 0.46 12.58 5.68
N LYS A 56 1.21 12.57 4.56
CA LYS A 56 1.85 13.78 4.02
C LYS A 56 0.82 14.83 3.63
N GLN A 57 -0.26 14.42 2.97
CA GLN A 57 -1.33 15.33 2.56
C GLN A 57 -2.02 15.96 3.78
N ALA A 58 -2.32 15.16 4.81
CA ALA A 58 -2.92 15.66 6.05
C ALA A 58 -1.99 16.64 6.78
N LEU A 59 -0.69 16.33 6.88
CA LEU A 59 0.30 17.22 7.48
C LEU A 59 0.52 18.51 6.68
N GLN A 60 0.48 18.44 5.34
CA GLN A 60 0.55 19.62 4.48
C GLN A 60 -0.69 20.51 4.63
N HIS A 61 -1.87 19.91 4.76
CA HIS A 61 -3.10 20.63 5.04
C HIS A 61 -3.00 21.36 6.38
N LEU A 62 -2.57 20.66 7.44
CA LEU A 62 -2.31 21.24 8.75
C LEU A 62 -1.30 22.40 8.68
N HIS A 63 -0.21 22.23 7.93
CA HIS A 63 0.81 23.27 7.77
C HIS A 63 0.28 24.53 7.11
N SER A 64 -0.59 24.37 6.11
CA SER A 64 -1.27 25.48 5.45
C SER A 64 -2.19 26.24 6.43
N LEU A 65 -2.94 25.52 7.28
CA LEU A 65 -3.79 26.13 8.32
C LEU A 65 -2.95 26.84 9.40
N GLN A 66 -1.86 26.24 9.85
CA GLN A 66 -0.92 26.87 10.79
C GLN A 66 -0.32 28.15 10.21
N LYS A 67 0.02 28.17 8.91
CA LYS A 67 0.47 29.39 8.23
C LYS A 67 -0.62 30.46 8.18
N ALA A 68 -1.86 30.09 7.83
CA ALA A 68 -2.98 31.01 7.83
C ALA A 68 -3.19 31.63 9.22
N TYR A 69 -3.22 30.80 10.27
CA TYR A 69 -3.32 31.24 11.65
C TYR A 69 -2.16 32.15 12.07
N PHE A 70 -0.94 31.85 11.63
CA PHE A 70 0.22 32.72 11.87
C PHE A 70 0.09 34.09 11.21
N TYR A 71 -0.47 34.18 9.99
CA TYR A 71 -0.69 35.47 9.33
C TYR A 71 -1.74 36.33 10.05
N GLU A 72 -2.69 35.71 10.75
CA GLU A 72 -3.73 36.43 11.50
C GLU A 72 -3.30 36.79 12.94
N HIS A 73 -2.57 35.90 13.61
CA HIS A 73 -2.27 36.01 15.04
C HIS A 73 -0.79 36.17 15.39
N ALA A 74 0.10 36.17 14.40
CA ALA A 74 1.56 36.27 14.54
C ALA A 74 2.17 35.20 15.48
N LYS A 75 1.53 34.05 15.61
CA LYS A 75 1.97 32.89 16.38
C LYS A 75 1.37 31.62 15.80
N TYR A 76 1.99 30.47 16.04
CA TYR A 76 1.37 29.17 15.78
C TYR A 76 0.52 28.71 16.97
N SER A 77 -0.48 27.86 16.74
CA SER A 77 -1.30 27.29 17.82
C SER A 77 -0.96 25.83 18.10
N ASN A 78 -1.07 25.43 19.37
CA ASN A 78 -1.01 24.02 19.79
C ASN A 78 -2.37 23.31 19.65
N SER A 79 -3.45 24.07 19.50
CA SER A 79 -4.80 23.52 19.39
C SER A 79 -5.18 23.35 17.92
N LEU A 80 -5.64 22.16 17.55
CA LEU A 80 -6.18 21.88 16.21
C LEU A 80 -7.47 22.67 15.95
N ASP A 81 -8.28 22.88 16.99
CA ASP A 81 -9.53 23.64 16.91
C ASP A 81 -9.27 25.13 16.60
N ASP A 82 -8.21 25.71 17.17
CA ASP A 82 -7.88 27.14 16.98
C ASP A 82 -7.51 27.44 15.52
N ILE A 83 -6.89 26.48 14.84
CA ILE A 83 -6.51 26.59 13.43
C ILE A 83 -7.60 26.06 12.49
N GLY A 84 -8.72 25.58 13.02
CA GLY A 84 -9.83 25.02 12.24
C GLY A 84 -9.50 23.70 11.54
N PHE A 85 -8.56 22.91 12.07
CA PHE A 85 -8.24 21.60 11.53
C PHE A 85 -9.27 20.57 12.02
N GLU A 86 -10.11 20.09 11.12
CA GLU A 86 -11.07 19.02 11.41
C GLU A 86 -10.41 17.66 11.19
N GLN A 87 -10.21 16.90 12.28
CA GLN A 87 -9.72 15.53 12.18
C GLN A 87 -10.82 14.60 11.68
N GLU A 88 -10.57 13.95 10.55
CA GLU A 88 -11.44 12.88 10.07
C GLU A 88 -11.50 11.71 11.06
N LYS A 89 -12.67 11.06 11.14
CA LYS A 89 -12.86 9.91 12.01
C LYS A 89 -11.86 8.82 11.67
N LEU A 90 -11.12 8.40 12.68
CA LEU A 90 -10.10 7.37 12.54
C LEU A 90 -10.74 6.01 12.36
N SER A 91 -10.11 5.13 11.59
CA SER A 91 -10.62 3.77 11.35
C SER A 91 -10.78 2.92 12.63
N GLY A 92 -10.21 3.35 13.76
CA GLY A 92 -10.43 2.75 15.08
C GLY A 92 -11.70 3.22 15.81
N ASP A 93 -12.31 4.34 15.39
CA ASP A 93 -13.43 4.99 16.11
C ASP A 93 -14.83 4.54 15.60
N GLY A 94 -14.93 3.29 15.11
CA GLY A 94 -16.19 2.65 14.69
C GLY A 94 -16.44 2.64 13.17
N ASP A 95 -17.65 2.21 12.78
CA ASP A 95 -18.04 1.82 11.40
C ASP A 95 -17.96 2.92 10.32
N THR A 96 -17.63 4.16 10.69
CA THR A 96 -17.55 5.32 9.77
C THR A 96 -16.15 5.90 9.63
N GLY A 97 -15.16 5.36 10.35
CA GLY A 97 -13.79 5.84 10.34
C GLY A 97 -13.02 5.43 9.08
N LYS A 98 -12.48 6.39 8.34
CA LYS A 98 -11.71 6.14 7.11
C LYS A 98 -10.25 6.58 7.22
N ALA A 99 -9.94 7.46 8.17
CA ALA A 99 -8.62 8.02 8.32
C ALA A 99 -7.69 7.03 9.05
N ASN A 100 -6.52 6.80 8.47
CA ASN A 100 -5.55 5.86 9.03
C ASN A 100 -4.47 6.55 9.86
N TYR A 101 -4.44 7.90 9.84
CA TYR A 101 -3.45 8.71 10.56
C TYR A 101 -4.13 9.69 11.52
N ARG A 102 -3.68 9.66 12.77
CA ARG A 102 -4.01 10.66 13.79
C ARG A 102 -3.00 11.80 13.72
N ILE A 103 -3.50 13.00 13.49
CA ILE A 103 -2.72 14.25 13.46
C ILE A 103 -2.71 14.89 14.84
N GLU A 104 -1.54 15.30 15.31
CA GLU A 104 -1.35 15.98 16.60
C GLU A 104 -0.26 17.04 16.46
N VAL A 105 -0.45 18.21 17.08
CA VAL A 105 0.61 19.22 17.20
C VAL A 105 1.46 18.87 18.43
N ILE A 106 2.76 18.62 18.24
CA ILE A 106 3.69 18.27 19.32
C ILE A 106 4.09 19.53 20.09
N GLY A 107 4.30 20.62 19.36
CA GLY A 107 4.65 21.90 19.96
C GLY A 107 4.54 23.03 18.96
N ALA A 108 4.06 24.16 19.43
CA ALA A 108 3.89 25.40 18.70
C ALA A 108 4.40 26.56 19.56
N SER A 109 5.13 27.45 18.91
CA SER A 109 5.71 28.66 19.44
C SER A 109 5.36 29.84 18.55
N LYS A 110 5.90 31.03 18.85
CA LYS A 110 5.70 32.20 17.98
C LYS A 110 6.31 32.01 16.59
N THR A 111 7.43 31.30 16.49
CA THR A 111 8.24 31.23 15.26
C THR A 111 8.33 29.85 14.66
N THR A 112 8.01 28.81 15.43
CA THR A 112 8.17 27.41 15.01
C THR A 112 6.97 26.60 15.46
N PHE A 113 6.71 25.51 14.73
CA PHE A 113 5.82 24.46 15.16
C PHE A 113 6.32 23.11 14.65
N THR A 114 5.87 22.06 15.30
CA THR A 114 6.10 20.67 14.93
C THR A 114 4.81 19.91 15.14
N ALA A 115 4.44 19.12 14.14
CA ALA A 115 3.27 18.25 14.20
C ALA A 115 3.63 16.85 13.74
N LYS A 116 2.92 15.85 14.26
CA LYS A 116 3.06 14.45 13.91
C LYS A 116 1.76 13.87 13.37
N ALA A 117 1.91 12.90 12.46
CA ALA A 117 0.87 12.00 12.01
C ALA A 117 1.26 10.58 12.45
N THR A 118 0.48 9.98 13.33
CA THR A 118 0.70 8.62 13.83
C THR A 118 -0.33 7.69 13.20
N ALA A 119 0.12 6.60 12.58
CA ALA A 119 -0.79 5.59 12.06
C ALA A 119 -1.61 4.96 13.20
N VAL A 120 -2.86 4.61 12.91
CA VAL A 120 -3.76 3.93 13.87
C VAL A 120 -3.77 2.41 13.63
N VAL A 121 -3.21 1.98 12.51
CA VAL A 121 -3.12 0.58 12.08
C VAL A 121 -1.66 0.27 11.79
N ASP A 122 -1.25 -0.94 12.18
CA ASP A 122 0.03 -1.55 11.83
C ASP A 122 -0.06 -2.10 10.39
N PHE A 123 0.68 -1.53 9.44
CA PHE A 123 0.53 -1.85 8.02
C PHE A 123 1.36 -3.06 7.57
N ASP A 124 2.52 -3.32 8.18
CA ASP A 124 3.42 -4.43 7.87
C ASP A 124 3.38 -5.58 8.88
N GLY A 125 2.72 -5.38 10.04
CA GLY A 125 2.55 -6.38 11.09
C GLY A 125 3.75 -6.50 12.02
N ASP A 126 4.66 -5.52 12.05
CA ASP A 126 5.88 -5.53 12.86
C ASP A 126 5.66 -5.03 14.31
N GLY A 127 4.47 -4.52 14.62
CA GLY A 127 4.09 -3.98 15.93
C GLY A 127 4.49 -2.52 16.17
N GLN A 128 5.06 -1.84 15.19
CA GLN A 128 5.35 -0.41 15.18
C GLN A 128 4.37 0.33 14.28
N MET A 129 3.91 1.49 14.72
CA MET A 129 3.02 2.32 13.90
C MET A 129 3.84 3.32 13.11
N ASN A 130 3.56 3.48 11.82
CA ASN A 130 4.20 4.50 10.99
C ASN A 130 3.99 5.91 11.58
N VAL A 131 5.07 6.69 11.67
CA VAL A 131 5.02 8.07 12.19
C VAL A 131 5.69 9.03 11.22
N TRP A 132 4.95 10.05 10.80
CA TRP A 132 5.45 11.19 10.04
C TRP A 132 5.44 12.44 10.89
N GLU A 133 6.45 13.28 10.71
CA GLU A 133 6.53 14.61 11.31
C GLU A 133 6.64 15.68 10.22
N ILE A 134 6.09 16.85 10.51
CA ILE A 134 6.28 18.06 9.72
C ILE A 134 6.73 19.21 10.63
N ASP A 135 7.68 20.00 10.16
CA ASP A 135 8.11 21.23 10.81
C ASP A 135 7.47 22.48 10.18
N HIS A 136 7.72 23.64 10.78
CA HIS A 136 7.25 24.93 10.28
C HIS A 136 7.75 25.32 8.89
N GLU A 137 8.87 24.78 8.43
CA GLU A 137 9.40 25.02 7.08
C GLU A 137 8.64 24.18 6.04
N GLY A 138 7.93 23.14 6.49
CA GLY A 138 7.20 22.19 5.65
C GLY A 138 8.03 20.96 5.30
N ASN A 139 9.14 20.73 6.01
CA ASN A 139 9.95 19.54 5.82
C ASN A 139 9.21 18.35 6.44
N LEU A 140 8.89 17.37 5.59
CA LEU A 140 8.26 16.12 5.99
C LEU A 140 9.35 15.07 6.26
N LYS A 141 9.32 14.49 7.46
CA LYS A 141 10.25 13.45 7.87
C LYS A 141 9.50 12.23 8.38
N GLU A 142 9.89 11.07 7.87
CA GLU A 142 9.47 9.80 8.42
C GLU A 142 10.33 9.50 9.65
N VAL A 143 9.70 9.40 10.82
CA VAL A 143 10.39 9.13 12.09
C VAL A 143 10.43 7.64 12.38
N VAL A 144 9.33 6.96 12.11
CA VAL A 144 9.20 5.50 12.24
C VAL A 144 8.72 4.98 10.90
N LYS A 145 9.51 4.07 10.30
CA LYS A 145 9.22 3.47 9.01
C LYS A 145 8.32 2.26 9.15
N ASP A 146 7.58 2.01 8.09
CA ASP A 146 6.68 0.88 7.86
C ASP A 146 6.86 0.43 6.40
#